data_AF-A0A844I2U8-F1
#
_entry.id   AF-A0A844I2U8-F1
#
_cell.length_a   1.000
_cell.length_b   1.000
_cell.length_c   1.000
_cell.angle_alpha   90.00
_cell.angle_beta   90.00
_cell.angle_gamma   90.00
#
_symmetry.space_group_name_H-M   'P 1'
#
loop_
_entity.id
_entity.type
_entity.pdbx_description
1 polymer ?
#
loop_
_entity_poly.entity_id
_entity_poly.type
_entity_poly.pdbx_seq_one_letter_code
_entity_poly.pdbx_strand_id
1 'polypeptide(L)'
;MSKSVKISDHLTQKVREKEKEKEEQLINELRLLLKTLIYQEEVTIKAIIDCLYDVGSTNLINHKLHFGTLNKTLKFMTKMSKPVFKILAWQWFNKNCPELITKWLESKVTFARVEETKIEVMVDNENLSLASMSQLPEENQANQVKHLHFQVKLLTGILVVVLTIFSGSFIWLNYSLKLSHLQTVEKLQNQVKILESGVNRH
;
A
#
# COMPACT_ATOMS: atom_id res chain seq x y z
N MET A 1 12.36 -54.62 23.47
CA MET A 1 13.31 -53.49 23.26
C MET A 1 12.66 -52.17 22.77
N SER A 2 11.34 -52.06 22.58
CA SER A 2 10.70 -50.84 22.02
C SER A 2 10.42 -49.67 23.00
N LYS A 3 10.67 -49.83 24.30
CA LYS A 3 10.35 -48.77 25.29
C LYS A 3 11.39 -47.64 25.35
N SER A 4 12.68 -47.91 25.06
CA SER A 4 13.73 -46.88 25.16
C SER A 4 13.67 -45.86 24.01
N VAL A 5 13.34 -46.30 22.79
CA VAL A 5 13.21 -45.43 21.61
C VAL A 5 12.08 -44.41 21.79
N LYS A 6 10.91 -44.86 22.26
CA LYS A 6 9.73 -44.01 22.46
C LYS A 6 9.91 -42.92 23.53
N ILE A 7 10.77 -43.16 24.51
CA ILE A 7 11.09 -42.18 25.56
C ILE A 7 12.04 -41.11 25.02
N SER A 8 13.01 -41.50 24.18
CA SER A 8 13.95 -40.58 23.54
C SER A 8 13.24 -39.59 22.60
N ASP A 9 12.29 -40.08 21.80
CA ASP A 9 11.54 -39.24 20.85
C ASP A 9 10.65 -38.23 21.59
N HIS A 10 9.95 -38.66 22.64
CA HIS A 10 9.10 -37.78 23.44
C HIS A 10 9.90 -36.72 24.22
N LEU A 11 11.11 -37.06 24.70
CA LEU A 11 11.99 -36.09 25.34
C LEU A 11 12.52 -35.06 24.33
N THR A 12 12.92 -35.51 23.15
CA THR A 12 13.40 -34.67 22.04
C THR A 12 12.30 -33.72 21.54
N GLN A 13 11.07 -34.22 21.44
CA GLN A 13 9.91 -33.39 21.07
C GLN A 13 9.62 -32.33 22.14
N LYS A 14 9.62 -32.71 23.43
CA LYS A 14 9.37 -31.76 24.53
C LYS A 14 10.45 -30.68 24.65
N VAL A 15 11.72 -31.01 24.37
CA VAL A 15 12.80 -30.01 24.31
C VAL A 15 12.57 -29.05 23.15
N ARG A 16 12.23 -29.57 21.96
CA ARG A 16 11.93 -28.75 20.77
C ARG A 16 10.73 -27.83 20.96
N GLU A 17 9.68 -28.29 21.64
CA GLU A 17 8.51 -27.47 21.99
C GLU A 17 8.89 -26.32 22.93
N LYS A 18 9.72 -26.59 23.95
CA LYS A 18 10.24 -25.54 24.84
C LYS A 18 11.14 -24.53 24.15
N GLU A 19 11.94 -24.96 23.17
CA GLU A 19 12.78 -24.07 22.37
C GLU A 19 11.92 -23.13 21.52
N LYS A 20 10.88 -23.67 20.86
CA LYS A 20 9.92 -22.86 20.10
C LYS A 20 9.17 -21.86 20.97
N GLU A 21 8.71 -22.26 22.15
CA GLU A 21 8.04 -21.35 23.08
C GLU A 21 8.95 -20.19 23.51
N LYS A 22 10.23 -20.47 23.75
CA LYS A 22 11.23 -19.43 24.04
C LYS A 22 11.49 -18.51 22.86
N GLU A 23 11.58 -19.06 21.64
CA GLU A 23 11.73 -18.26 20.42
C GLU A 23 10.54 -17.31 20.23
N GLU A 24 9.31 -17.80 20.40
CA GLU A 24 8.09 -16.98 20.32
C GLU A 24 8.06 -15.88 21.39
N GLN A 25 8.53 -16.14 22.60
CA GLN A 25 8.67 -15.13 23.66
C GLN A 25 9.65 -14.03 23.25
N LEU A 26 10.81 -14.40 22.72
CA LEU A 26 11.82 -13.43 22.26
C LEU A 26 11.33 -12.59 21.08
N ILE A 27 10.62 -13.20 20.12
CA ILE A 27 10.01 -12.46 18.99
C ILE A 27 8.93 -11.49 19.49
N ASN A 28 8.14 -11.88 20.49
CA ASN A 28 7.17 -10.98 21.12
C ASN A 28 7.82 -9.83 21.87
N GLU A 29 8.94 -10.08 22.56
CA GLU A 29 9.73 -9.05 23.23
C GLU A 29 10.33 -8.07 22.21
N LEU A 30 10.94 -8.57 21.14
CA LEU A 30 11.43 -7.75 20.03
C LEU A 30 10.33 -6.85 19.46
N ARG A 31 9.14 -7.39 19.23
CA ARG A 31 7.99 -6.63 18.74
C ARG A 31 7.57 -5.53 19.72
N LEU A 32 7.64 -5.79 21.03
CA LEU A 32 7.35 -4.79 22.05
C LEU A 32 8.40 -3.68 22.05
N LEU A 33 9.68 -4.03 21.98
CA LEU A 33 10.79 -3.07 21.89
C LEU A 33 10.64 -2.16 20.66
N LEU A 34 10.30 -2.74 19.50
CA LEU A 34 10.02 -1.99 18.27
C LEU A 34 8.86 -1.01 18.44
N LYS A 35 7.77 -1.42 19.09
CA LYS A 35 6.63 -0.52 19.38
C LYS A 35 7.05 0.64 20.27
N THR A 36 7.79 0.36 21.33
CA THR A 36 8.27 1.38 22.27
C THR A 36 9.20 2.36 21.56
N LEU A 37 10.14 1.85 20.75
CA LEU A 37 11.05 2.68 19.94
C LEU A 37 10.26 3.59 19.00
N ILE A 38 9.28 3.04 18.28
CA ILE A 38 8.48 3.79 17.32
C ILE A 38 7.65 4.88 17.98
N TYR A 39 7.12 4.59 19.17
CA TYR A 39 6.35 5.56 19.95
C TYR A 39 7.23 6.68 20.51
N GLN A 40 8.42 6.36 21.01
CA GLN A 40 9.34 7.36 21.57
C GLN A 40 9.98 8.24 20.48
N GLU A 41 10.33 7.64 19.34
CA GLU A 41 11.00 8.31 18.22
C GLU A 41 10.02 8.84 17.16
N GLU A 42 8.83 9.27 17.58
CA GLU A 42 7.78 9.75 16.67
C GLU A 42 8.28 10.89 15.76
N VAL A 43 9.04 11.85 16.30
CA VAL A 43 9.56 13.00 15.55
C VAL A 43 10.52 12.55 14.45
N THR A 44 11.45 11.67 14.81
CA THR A 44 12.45 11.10 13.90
C THR A 44 11.76 10.30 12.79
N ILE A 45 10.78 9.47 13.13
CA ILE A 45 10.04 8.66 12.14
C ILE A 45 9.22 9.55 11.21
N LYS A 46 8.54 10.57 11.74
CA LYS A 46 7.83 11.55 10.92
C LYS A 46 8.77 12.30 9.98
N ALA A 47 10.01 12.58 10.38
CA ALA A 47 11.03 13.16 9.51
C ALA A 47 11.48 12.18 8.42
N ILE A 48 11.68 10.90 8.75
CA ILE A 48 11.98 9.85 7.76
C ILE A 48 10.85 9.77 6.72
N ILE A 49 9.59 9.73 7.16
CA ILE A 49 8.41 9.74 6.27
C ILE A 49 8.41 10.99 5.37
N ASP A 50 8.76 12.15 5.92
CA ASP A 50 8.84 13.41 5.18
C ASP A 50 9.88 13.35 4.05
N CYS A 51 11.08 12.87 4.37
CA CYS A 51 12.16 12.67 3.41
C CYS A 51 11.77 11.66 2.31
N LEU A 52 11.15 10.54 2.70
CA LEU A 52 10.69 9.52 1.76
C LEU A 52 9.63 10.07 0.82
N TYR A 53 8.73 10.90 1.32
CA TYR A 53 7.71 11.54 0.50
C TYR A 53 8.33 12.52 -0.50
N ASP A 54 9.25 13.39 -0.07
CA ASP A 54 9.85 14.39 -0.94
C ASP A 54 10.67 13.76 -2.07
N VAL A 55 11.50 12.76 -1.75
CA VAL A 55 12.31 12.03 -2.73
C VAL A 55 11.43 11.16 -3.62
N GLY A 56 10.50 10.39 -3.03
CA GLY A 56 9.65 9.47 -3.76
C GLY A 56 8.70 10.17 -4.72
N SER A 57 8.07 11.25 -4.27
CA SER A 57 7.15 12.02 -5.12
C SER A 57 7.90 12.72 -6.26
N THR A 58 9.06 13.32 -5.99
CA THR A 58 9.87 13.97 -7.03
C THR A 58 10.37 12.97 -8.07
N ASN A 59 10.87 11.81 -7.63
CA ASN A 59 11.38 10.78 -8.52
C ASN A 59 10.25 10.18 -9.39
N LEU A 60 9.09 9.92 -8.79
CA LEU A 60 7.93 9.40 -9.50
C LEU A 60 7.41 10.38 -10.56
N ILE A 61 7.35 11.68 -10.25
CA ILE A 61 6.96 12.70 -11.22
C ILE A 61 7.95 12.74 -12.39
N ASN A 62 9.25 12.80 -12.09
CA ASN A 62 10.28 12.92 -13.12
C ASN A 62 10.34 11.69 -14.02
N HIS A 63 10.18 10.48 -13.46
CA HIS A 63 10.23 9.24 -14.22
C HIS A 63 8.95 8.97 -15.02
N LYS A 64 7.77 9.29 -14.46
CA LYS A 64 6.48 8.87 -15.03
C LYS A 64 5.84 9.92 -15.93
N LEU A 65 6.19 11.20 -15.80
CA LEU A 65 5.61 12.28 -16.59
C LEU A 65 6.68 13.07 -17.36
N HIS A 66 6.76 12.80 -18.66
CA HIS A 66 7.66 13.53 -19.57
C HIS A 66 7.10 14.89 -20.04
N PHE A 67 5.83 15.20 -19.76
CA PHE A 67 5.22 16.46 -20.16
C PHE A 67 5.52 17.59 -19.16
N GLY A 68 6.26 18.62 -19.60
CA GLY A 68 6.78 19.69 -18.74
C GLY A 68 5.72 20.53 -18.01
N THR A 69 4.53 20.72 -18.59
CA THR A 69 3.41 21.44 -17.94
C THR A 69 2.75 20.63 -16.84
N LEU A 70 2.57 19.32 -17.05
CA LEU A 70 2.04 18.38 -16.04
C LEU A 70 3.03 18.16 -14.89
N ASN A 71 4.34 18.26 -15.16
CA ASN A 71 5.37 18.18 -14.11
C ASN A 71 5.20 19.29 -13.06
N LYS A 72 4.92 20.54 -13.49
CA LYS A 72 4.72 21.66 -12.56
C LYS A 72 3.44 21.51 -11.73
N THR A 73 2.33 21.12 -12.35
CA THR A 73 1.06 20.92 -11.61
C THR A 73 1.18 19.78 -10.62
N LEU A 74 1.82 18.67 -11.00
CA LEU A 74 1.97 17.54 -10.10
C LEU A 74 2.94 17.84 -8.95
N LYS A 75 4.02 18.60 -9.18
CA LYS A 75 4.89 19.11 -8.10
C LYS A 75 4.17 20.04 -7.12
N PHE A 76 3.14 20.77 -7.57
CA PHE A 76 2.31 21.56 -6.67
C PHE A 76 1.35 20.66 -5.89
N MET A 77 0.74 19.68 -6.55
CA MET A 77 -0.12 18.70 -5.91
C MET A 77 0.60 17.93 -4.81
N THR A 78 1.86 17.54 -5.01
CA THR A 78 2.62 16.84 -3.97
C THR A 78 2.82 17.67 -2.72
N LYS A 79 3.03 18.99 -2.84
CA LYS A 79 3.11 19.89 -1.68
C LYS A 79 1.79 19.97 -0.94
N MET A 80 0.67 20.02 -1.67
CA MET A 80 -0.68 20.11 -1.09
C MET A 80 -1.10 18.80 -0.41
N SER A 81 -0.73 17.63 -0.95
CA SER A 81 -1.05 16.33 -0.36
C SER A 81 -0.09 15.91 0.77
N LYS A 82 1.06 16.57 0.93
CA LYS A 82 2.07 16.26 1.95
C LYS A 82 1.52 16.19 3.40
N PRO A 83 0.75 17.17 3.92
CA PRO A 83 0.25 17.10 5.30
C PRO A 83 -0.72 15.94 5.53
N VAL A 84 -1.58 15.65 4.55
CA VAL A 84 -2.53 14.53 4.62
C VAL A 84 -1.78 13.20 4.56
N PHE A 85 -0.84 13.07 3.62
CA PHE A 85 0.03 11.90 3.52
C PHE A 85 0.78 11.65 4.83
N LYS A 86 1.33 12.69 5.47
CA LYS A 86 2.06 12.57 6.73
C LYS A 86 1.21 11.97 7.85
N ILE A 87 -0.05 12.38 7.98
CA ILE A 87 -0.98 11.84 8.98
C ILE A 87 -1.28 10.36 8.67
N LEU A 88 -1.62 10.05 7.41
CA LEU A 88 -1.96 8.69 7.00
C LEU A 88 -0.77 7.73 7.12
N ALA A 89 0.41 8.16 6.66
CA ALA A 89 1.65 7.41 6.74
C ALA A 89 2.04 7.17 8.20
N TRP A 90 1.90 8.16 9.09
CA TRP A 90 2.13 7.97 10.52
C TRP A 90 1.19 6.92 11.12
N GLN A 91 -0.12 7.03 10.88
CA GLN A 91 -1.10 6.06 11.38
C GLN A 91 -0.83 4.65 10.85
N TRP A 92 -0.47 4.54 9.57
CA TRP A 92 -0.12 3.26 8.96
C TRP A 92 1.17 2.69 9.54
N PHE A 93 2.21 3.51 9.67
CA PHE A 93 3.52 3.10 10.18
C PHE A 93 3.41 2.61 11.63
N ASN A 94 2.75 3.37 12.50
CA ASN A 94 2.58 2.99 13.90
C ASN A 94 1.79 1.68 14.08
N LYS A 95 0.82 1.41 13.19
CA LYS A 95 0.00 0.18 13.25
C LYS A 95 0.71 -1.04 12.67
N ASN A 96 1.40 -0.91 11.55
CA ASN A 96 1.86 -2.06 10.74
C ASN A 96 3.37 -2.28 10.83
N CYS A 97 4.16 -1.20 10.92
CA CYS A 97 5.61 -1.28 10.81
C CYS A 97 6.27 -2.16 11.89
N PRO A 98 5.88 -2.10 13.19
CA PRO A 98 6.47 -2.96 14.20
C PRO A 98 6.34 -4.45 13.84
N GLU A 99 5.18 -4.86 13.33
CA GLU A 99 4.93 -6.25 12.93
C GLU A 99 5.68 -6.63 11.65
N LEU A 100 5.69 -5.74 10.65
CA LEU A 100 6.41 -5.97 9.40
C LEU A 100 7.92 -6.13 9.63
N ILE A 101 8.52 -5.27 10.46
CA ILE A 101 9.93 -5.36 10.82
C ILE A 101 10.19 -6.66 11.58
N THR A 102 9.33 -7.00 12.56
CA THR A 102 9.47 -8.23 13.35
C THR A 102 9.46 -9.46 12.44
N LYS A 103 8.46 -9.59 11.56
CA LYS A 103 8.36 -10.72 10.61
C LYS A 103 9.51 -10.77 9.62
N TRP A 104 9.99 -9.61 9.16
CA TRP A 104 11.14 -9.56 8.27
C TRP A 104 12.41 -10.05 8.98
N LEU A 105 12.64 -9.61 10.22
CA LEU A 105 13.77 -10.06 11.05
C LEU A 105 13.66 -11.56 11.37
N GLU A 106 12.48 -12.01 11.77
CA GLU A 106 12.16 -13.43 11.99
C GLU A 106 12.51 -14.26 10.75
N SER A 107 12.08 -13.84 9.56
CA SER A 107 12.41 -14.50 8.29
C SER A 107 13.92 -14.56 7.99
N LYS A 108 14.76 -13.72 8.61
CA LYS A 108 16.22 -13.75 8.43
C LYS A 108 16.92 -14.65 9.44
N VAL A 109 16.30 -14.92 10.59
CA VAL A 109 16.86 -15.80 11.63
C VAL A 109 16.27 -17.21 11.60
N THR A 110 15.14 -17.40 10.93
CA THR A 110 14.55 -18.72 10.71
C THR A 110 15.30 -19.44 9.60
N PHE A 111 16.11 -20.43 9.98
CA PHE A 111 16.76 -21.33 9.04
C PHE A 111 15.83 -22.51 8.74
N ALA A 112 15.74 -22.90 7.46
CA ALA A 112 15.02 -24.10 7.07
C ALA A 112 15.66 -25.30 7.77
N ARG A 113 14.94 -25.85 8.76
CA ARG A 113 15.35 -27.07 9.44
C ARG A 113 15.14 -28.18 8.44
N VAL A 114 16.22 -28.75 7.90
CA VAL A 114 16.19 -29.99 7.15
C VAL A 114 15.64 -31.04 8.12
N GLU A 115 14.35 -31.31 8.03
CA GLU A 115 13.82 -32.55 8.56
C GLU A 115 14.43 -33.62 7.67
N GLU A 116 15.45 -34.31 8.20
CA GLU A 116 16.02 -35.51 7.62
C GLU A 116 14.85 -36.48 7.38
N THR A 117 14.29 -36.39 6.18
CA THR A 117 13.42 -37.39 5.64
C THR A 117 14.31 -38.61 5.59
N LYS A 118 13.98 -39.62 6.40
CA LYS A 118 14.60 -40.93 6.44
C LYS A 118 14.73 -41.43 4.99
N ILE A 119 15.87 -41.18 4.35
CA ILE A 119 16.21 -41.76 3.05
C ILE A 119 16.55 -43.20 3.36
N GLU A 120 15.54 -44.05 3.27
CA GLU A 120 15.72 -45.48 3.08
C GLU A 120 16.45 -45.64 1.75
N VAL A 121 17.73 -45.99 1.84
CA VAL A 121 18.60 -46.29 0.70
C VAL A 121 17.95 -47.42 -0.08
N MET A 122 17.47 -47.12 -1.29
CA MET A 122 17.33 -48.10 -2.36
C MET A 122 17.99 -47.51 -3.60
N VAL A 123 19.24 -47.94 -3.80
CA VAL A 123 20.00 -47.78 -5.03
C VAL A 123 19.39 -48.72 -6.07
N ASP A 124 18.84 -48.15 -7.13
CA ASP A 124 19.10 -48.47 -8.55
C ASP A 124 17.94 -48.00 -9.44
N ASN A 125 18.16 -46.92 -10.20
CA ASN A 125 18.30 -46.99 -11.66
C ASN A 125 18.06 -45.60 -12.30
N GLU A 126 19.14 -44.87 -12.55
CA GLU A 126 19.13 -43.71 -13.44
C GLU A 126 19.41 -44.14 -14.88
N ASN A 127 18.34 -44.30 -15.67
CA ASN A 127 18.32 -44.04 -17.11
C ASN A 127 16.97 -44.45 -17.72
N LEU A 128 16.07 -43.48 -17.94
CA LEU A 128 15.66 -43.06 -19.28
C LEU A 128 14.58 -41.99 -19.20
N SER A 129 15.06 -40.75 -19.19
CA SER A 129 14.39 -39.58 -19.75
C SER A 129 13.73 -39.92 -21.11
N LEU A 130 12.40 -39.72 -21.24
CA LEU A 130 11.63 -39.34 -22.46
C LEU A 130 10.17 -39.84 -22.51
N ALA A 131 9.35 -39.67 -21.46
CA ALA A 131 7.91 -39.97 -21.58
C ALA A 131 6.95 -39.03 -20.84
N SER A 132 7.41 -37.94 -20.21
CA SER A 132 6.50 -37.03 -19.48
C SER A 132 6.50 -35.60 -20.01
N MET A 133 6.80 -35.45 -21.30
CA MET A 133 6.45 -34.25 -22.04
C MET A 133 5.02 -34.42 -22.57
N SER A 134 4.10 -33.61 -22.06
CA SER A 134 2.65 -33.55 -22.35
C SER A 134 1.76 -34.26 -21.33
N GLN A 135 1.40 -33.54 -20.26
CA GLN A 135 -0.01 -33.32 -19.92
C GLN A 135 -0.13 -32.26 -18.83
N LEU A 136 -0.82 -31.19 -19.19
CA LEU A 136 -1.10 -29.98 -18.47
C LEU A 136 -2.52 -30.12 -17.86
N PRO A 137 -2.75 -29.86 -16.57
CA PRO A 137 -4.08 -29.46 -16.11
C PRO A 137 -4.16 -27.98 -15.74
N GLU A 138 -4.68 -27.20 -16.70
CA GLU A 138 -4.91 -25.75 -16.71
C GLU A 138 -6.22 -25.36 -15.99
N GLU A 139 -6.52 -25.92 -14.82
CA GLU A 139 -7.86 -25.70 -14.23
C GLU A 139 -7.83 -25.12 -12.81
N ASN A 140 -6.80 -25.41 -12.02
CA ASN A 140 -6.78 -25.02 -10.61
C ASN A 140 -6.25 -23.59 -10.36
N GLN A 141 -5.50 -23.02 -11.32
CA GLN A 141 -5.01 -21.63 -11.21
C GLN A 141 -6.11 -20.60 -11.48
N ALA A 142 -7.13 -20.91 -12.29
CA ALA A 142 -8.19 -19.97 -12.64
C ALA A 142 -9.08 -19.55 -11.45
N ASN A 143 -9.13 -20.37 -10.39
CA ASN A 143 -9.93 -20.08 -9.20
C ASN A 143 -9.16 -19.31 -8.11
N GLN A 144 -7.82 -19.36 -8.11
CA GLN A 144 -7.00 -18.60 -7.15
C GLN A 144 -6.73 -17.16 -7.60
N VAL A 145 -6.76 -16.89 -8.92
CA VAL A 145 -6.55 -15.54 -9.47
C VAL A 145 -7.79 -14.64 -9.28
N LYS A 146 -8.98 -15.20 -9.03
CA LYS A 146 -10.23 -14.43 -8.90
C LYS A 146 -10.37 -13.66 -7.59
N HIS A 147 -9.76 -14.13 -6.50
CA HIS A 147 -9.89 -13.46 -5.20
C HIS A 147 -8.98 -12.23 -5.07
N LEU A 148 -7.86 -12.19 -5.80
CA LEU A 148 -6.91 -11.07 -5.77
C LEU A 148 -7.39 -9.88 -6.63
N HIS A 149 -8.17 -10.13 -7.67
CA HIS A 149 -8.70 -9.08 -8.55
C HIS A 149 -9.92 -8.33 -7.97
N PHE A 150 -10.60 -8.88 -6.95
CA PHE A 150 -11.81 -8.28 -6.41
C PHE A 150 -11.52 -7.05 -5.53
N GLN A 151 -10.43 -7.06 -4.76
CA GLN A 151 -10.02 -5.89 -3.97
C GLN A 151 -9.56 -4.72 -4.85
N VAL A 152 -8.86 -5.00 -5.95
CA VAL A 152 -8.40 -3.94 -6.87
C VAL A 152 -9.57 -3.33 -7.65
N LYS A 153 -10.59 -4.13 -8.00
CA LYS A 153 -11.79 -3.64 -8.70
C LYS A 153 -12.66 -2.71 -7.85
N LEU A 154 -12.80 -2.98 -6.55
CA LEU A 154 -13.64 -2.17 -5.67
C LEU A 154 -13.03 -0.79 -5.39
N LEU A 155 -11.70 -0.73 -5.15
CA LEU A 155 -10.99 0.55 -5.02
C LEU A 155 -10.94 1.34 -6.34
N THR A 156 -10.74 0.65 -7.47
CA THR A 156 -10.75 1.32 -8.80
C THR A 156 -12.13 1.87 -9.15
N GLY A 157 -13.21 1.16 -8.76
CA GLY A 157 -14.58 1.63 -8.95
C GLY A 157 -14.90 2.92 -8.19
N ILE A 158 -14.51 3.00 -6.91
CA ILE A 158 -14.70 4.23 -6.10
C ILE A 158 -13.89 5.40 -6.69
N LEU A 159 -12.66 5.15 -7.13
CA LEU A 159 -11.81 6.17 -7.73
C LEU A 159 -12.44 6.79 -9.00
N VAL A 160 -13.00 5.96 -9.88
CA VAL A 160 -13.69 6.41 -11.10
C VAL A 160 -14.95 7.22 -10.77
N VAL A 161 -15.73 6.80 -9.77
CA VAL A 161 -16.94 7.53 -9.33
C VAL A 161 -16.59 8.90 -8.74
N VAL A 162 -15.53 9.00 -7.93
CA VAL A 162 -15.10 10.29 -7.39
C VAL A 162 -14.60 11.20 -8.50
N LEU A 163 -13.82 10.69 -9.46
CA LEU A 163 -13.32 11.46 -10.60
C LEU A 163 -14.44 11.99 -11.51
N THR A 164 -15.49 11.21 -11.76
CA THR A 164 -16.63 11.66 -12.58
C THR A 164 -17.47 12.71 -11.86
N ILE A 165 -17.71 12.55 -10.55
CA ILE A 165 -18.42 13.55 -9.74
C ILE A 165 -17.61 14.86 -9.66
N PHE A 166 -16.28 14.77 -9.45
CA PHE A 166 -15.43 15.95 -9.37
C PHE A 166 -15.33 16.68 -10.71
N SER A 167 -15.23 15.95 -11.82
CA SER A 167 -15.20 16.54 -13.16
C SER A 167 -16.54 17.18 -13.52
N GLY A 168 -17.65 16.49 -13.26
CA GLY A 168 -19.00 17.04 -13.48
C GLY A 168 -19.27 18.29 -12.63
N SER A 169 -18.82 18.30 -11.38
CA SER A 169 -18.90 19.45 -10.49
C SER A 169 -18.08 20.65 -11.00
N PHE A 170 -16.88 20.41 -11.52
CA PHE A 170 -16.03 21.46 -12.10
C PHE A 170 -16.63 22.08 -13.38
N ILE A 171 -17.24 21.25 -14.24
CA ILE A 171 -17.92 21.71 -15.46
C ILE A 171 -19.18 22.53 -15.11
N TRP A 172 -19.95 22.12 -14.10
CA TRP A 172 -21.09 22.89 -13.62
C TRP A 172 -20.68 24.22 -12.97
N LEU A 173 -19.59 24.22 -12.17
CA LEU A 173 -19.04 25.43 -11.56
C LEU A 173 -18.55 26.44 -12.60
N ASN A 174 -17.88 25.98 -13.67
CA ASN A 174 -17.43 26.86 -14.74
C ASN A 174 -18.60 27.45 -15.54
N TYR A 175 -19.66 26.66 -15.75
CA TYR A 175 -20.88 27.14 -16.41
C TYR A 175 -21.66 28.14 -15.55
N SER A 176 -21.80 27.87 -14.24
CA SER A 176 -22.49 28.77 -13.31
C SER A 176 -21.75 30.10 -13.13
N LEU A 177 -20.41 30.08 -13.07
CA LEU A 177 -19.59 31.28 -13.00
C LEU A 177 -19.78 32.19 -14.23
N LYS A 178 -19.88 31.58 -15.41
CA LYS A 178 -20.13 32.31 -16.66
C LYS A 178 -21.53 32.94 -16.69
N LEU A 179 -22.52 32.24 -16.15
CA LEU A 179 -23.89 32.74 -16.06
C LEU A 179 -24.02 33.91 -15.06
N SER A 180 -23.37 33.82 -13.90
CA SER A 180 -23.35 34.90 -12.90
C SER A 180 -22.63 36.16 -13.39
N HIS A 181 -21.59 36.01 -14.21
CA HIS A 181 -20.91 37.15 -14.82
C HIS A 181 -21.80 37.87 -15.83
N LEU A 182 -22.55 37.14 -16.67
CA LEU A 182 -23.49 37.75 -17.62
C LEU A 182 -24.59 38.52 -16.90
N GLN A 183 -25.18 37.95 -15.85
CA GLN A 183 -26.20 38.65 -15.04
C GLN A 183 -25.66 39.89 -14.33
N THR A 184 -24.41 39.84 -13.86
CA THR A 184 -23.75 41.00 -13.24
C THR A 184 -23.53 42.12 -14.26
N VAL A 185 -23.07 41.78 -15.47
CA VAL A 185 -22.87 42.76 -16.55
C VAL A 185 -24.20 43.38 -16.99
N GLU A 186 -25.25 42.58 -17.14
CA GLU A 186 -26.57 43.07 -17.52
C GLU A 186 -27.15 44.03 -16.46
N LYS A 187 -27.00 43.70 -15.17
CA LYS A 187 -27.40 44.59 -14.07
C LYS A 187 -26.61 45.91 -14.10
N LEU A 188 -25.31 45.85 -14.33
CA LEU A 188 -24.47 47.04 -14.41
C LEU A 188 -24.86 47.92 -15.62
N GLN A 189 -25.11 47.32 -16.78
CA GLN A 189 -25.59 48.06 -17.95
C GLN A 189 -26.94 48.74 -17.71
N ASN A 190 -27.88 48.06 -17.06
CA ASN A 190 -29.18 48.64 -16.73
C ASN A 190 -29.05 49.80 -15.73
N GLN A 191 -28.17 49.69 -14.72
CA GLN A 191 -27.93 50.79 -13.80
C GLN A 191 -27.29 52.00 -14.47
N VAL A 192 -26.30 51.78 -15.35
CA VAL A 192 -25.67 52.85 -16.12
C VAL A 192 -26.69 53.57 -17.00
N LYS A 193 -27.56 52.82 -17.70
CA LYS A 193 -28.60 53.38 -18.56
C LYS A 193 -29.63 54.21 -17.78
N ILE A 194 -29.98 53.77 -16.57
CA ILE A 194 -30.88 54.52 -15.68
C ILE A 194 -30.22 55.83 -15.23
N LEU A 195 -28.95 55.78 -14.79
CA LEU A 195 -28.21 56.98 -14.40
C LEU A 195 -28.04 57.97 -15.56
N GLU A 196 -27.71 57.47 -16.75
CA GLU A 196 -27.54 58.28 -17.96
C GLU A 196 -28.87 58.96 -18.35
N SER A 197 -29.99 58.22 -18.29
CA SER A 197 -31.31 58.80 -18.55
C SER A 197 -31.76 59.83 -17.50
N GLY A 198 -31.25 59.72 -16.26
CA GLY A 198 -31.48 60.69 -15.19
C GLY A 198 -30.64 61.96 -15.34
N VAL A 199 -29.38 61.81 -15.79
CA VAL A 199 -28.46 62.93 -16.07
C VAL A 199 -28.92 63.73 -17.30
N ASN A 200 -29.44 63.08 -18.34
CA ASN A 200 -29.87 63.75 -19.58
C ASN A 200 -31.22 64.48 -19.46
N ARG A 201 -31.81 64.51 -18.25
CA ARG A 201 -33.11 65.13 -17.96
C ARG A 201 -33.00 66.42 -17.12
N HIS A 202 -31.77 66.85 -16.84
CA HIS A 202 -31.42 68.11 -16.17
C HIS A 202 -30.72 69.04 -17.15
#